data_AF-A0A1J3E915-F1
#
_entry.id   AF-A0A1J3E915-F1
#
_cell.length_a   1.000
_cell.length_b   1.000
_cell.length_c   1.000
_cell.angle_alpha   90.00
_cell.angle_beta   90.00
_cell.angle_gamma   90.00
#
_symmetry.space_group_name_H-M   'P 1'
#
loop_
_entity.id
_entity.type
_entity.pdbx_description
1 polymer ?
#
loop_
_entity_poly.entity_id
_entity_poly.type
_entity_poly.pdbx_seq_one_letter_code
_entity_poly.pdbx_strand_id
1 'polypeptide(L)'
;SVVSYDDNHHLTTGPGLRQSGFDADAVLIFESWMIKHSKVYYSVAEKERRLTIFKDNLRFINNRNAENLGYRLGLTRFADLSLHEYKEVCHGADPKPPKNHVFMSSSDRYKTSAGDVLPKSVDWRNEGAMTEVKDQGHC
;
A
#
# COMPACT_ATOMS: atom_id res chain seq x y z
N SER A 1 -5.09 -6.16 10.73
CA SER A 1 -4.69 -7.03 9.60
C SER A 1 -5.38 -6.51 8.34
N VAL A 2 -4.84 -6.72 7.13
CA VAL A 2 -5.51 -6.38 5.85
C VAL A 2 -6.89 -7.04 5.76
N VAL A 3 -7.05 -8.23 6.34
CA VAL A 3 -8.34 -8.93 6.43
C VAL A 3 -9.37 -8.11 7.24
N SER A 4 -8.94 -7.50 8.35
CA SER A 4 -9.81 -6.68 9.21
C SER A 4 -10.15 -5.31 8.62
N TYR A 5 -9.43 -4.88 7.58
CA TYR A 5 -9.78 -3.67 6.82
C TYR A 5 -11.02 -3.91 5.96
N ASP A 6 -11.07 -5.02 5.22
CA ASP A 6 -12.23 -5.38 4.37
C ASP A 6 -13.51 -5.55 5.18
N ASP A 7 -13.44 -6.21 6.34
CA ASP A 7 -14.61 -6.45 7.21
C ASP A 7 -15.27 -5.16 7.73
N ASN A 8 -14.50 -4.06 7.83
CA ASN A 8 -14.97 -2.79 8.40
C ASN A 8 -15.08 -1.64 7.38
N HIS A 9 -14.70 -1.87 6.12
CA HIS A 9 -14.68 -0.85 5.07
C HIS A 9 -16.08 -0.28 4.75
N HIS A 10 -17.15 -0.96 5.17
CA HIS A 10 -18.54 -0.57 4.91
C HIS A 10 -19.32 -0.12 6.16
N LEU A 11 -18.72 -0.18 7.36
CA LEU A 11 -19.45 -0.09 8.63
C LEU A 11 -19.39 1.28 9.33
N THR A 12 -18.71 2.28 8.77
CA THR A 12 -18.44 3.55 9.46
C THR A 12 -19.40 4.70 9.11
N THR A 13 -20.70 4.40 8.99
CA THR A 13 -21.77 5.41 8.92
C THR A 13 -22.62 5.37 10.19
N GLY A 14 -22.11 5.95 11.28
CA GLY A 14 -22.83 6.16 12.53
C GLY A 14 -23.01 7.66 12.82
N PRO A 15 -24.19 8.12 13.31
CA PRO A 15 -24.47 9.54 13.47
C PRO A 15 -23.98 10.08 14.83
N GLY A 16 -23.27 11.20 14.83
CA GLY A 16 -23.05 11.96 16.06
C GLY A 16 -21.96 13.03 15.95
N LEU A 17 -22.38 14.29 16.04
CA LEU A 17 -21.71 15.60 16.25
C LEU A 17 -20.17 15.77 16.29
N ARG A 18 -19.35 14.75 16.57
CA ARG A 18 -17.88 14.75 16.47
C ARG A 18 -17.35 14.42 15.06
N GLN A 19 -18.21 13.91 14.18
CA GLN A 19 -17.87 13.62 12.77
C GLN A 19 -17.46 14.87 11.99
N SER A 20 -18.11 16.02 12.24
CA SER A 20 -17.99 17.22 11.41
C SER A 20 -16.61 17.89 11.45
N GLY A 21 -15.95 17.91 12.60
CA GLY A 21 -14.60 18.46 12.74
C GLY A 21 -13.55 17.61 12.02
N PHE A 22 -13.60 16.28 12.24
CA PHE A 22 -12.75 15.33 11.51
C PHE A 22 -12.99 15.41 10.00
N ASP A 23 -14.26 15.56 9.58
CA ASP A 23 -14.61 15.66 8.18
C ASP A 23 -14.06 16.92 7.52
N ALA A 24 -14.08 18.07 8.21
CA ALA A 24 -13.50 19.32 7.71
C ALA A 24 -11.97 19.21 7.57
N ASP A 25 -11.30 18.67 8.61
CA ASP A 25 -9.86 18.45 8.57
C ASP A 25 -9.47 17.46 7.47
N ALA A 26 -10.25 16.39 7.29
CA ALA A 26 -9.99 15.40 6.25
C ALA A 26 -10.12 15.98 4.83
N VAL A 27 -11.03 16.93 4.60
CA VAL A 27 -11.10 17.64 3.30
C VAL A 27 -9.83 18.46 3.07
N LEU A 28 -9.36 19.24 4.05
CA LEU A 28 -8.14 20.02 3.92
C LEU A 28 -6.91 19.14 3.68
N ILE A 29 -6.82 18.03 4.41
CA ILE A 29 -5.76 17.03 4.22
C ILE A 29 -5.85 16.44 2.81
N PHE A 30 -7.05 16.11 2.32
CA PHE A 30 -7.25 15.55 0.99
C PHE A 30 -6.79 16.49 -0.12
N GLU A 31 -7.14 17.79 -0.06
CA GLU A 31 -6.68 18.78 -1.05
C GLU A 31 -5.15 18.89 -1.05
N SER A 32 -4.52 18.95 0.13
CA SER A 32 -3.05 18.99 0.23
C SER A 32 -2.39 17.71 -0.31
N TRP A 33 -3.02 16.55 -0.06
CA TRP A 33 -2.57 15.26 -0.54
C TRP A 33 -2.71 15.14 -2.06
N MET A 34 -3.79 15.67 -2.64
CA MET A 34 -4.00 15.71 -4.08
C MET A 34 -2.87 16.47 -4.78
N ILE A 35 -2.49 17.64 -4.24
CA ILE A 35 -1.38 18.44 -4.78
C ILE A 35 -0.06 17.67 -4.68
N LYS A 36 0.22 17.08 -3.51
CA LYS A 36 1.46 16.31 -3.27
C LYS A 36 1.62 15.11 -4.20
N HIS A 37 0.51 14.45 -4.56
CA HIS A 37 0.51 13.25 -5.39
C HIS A 37 0.05 13.50 -6.83
N SER A 38 -0.08 14.75 -7.25
CA SER A 38 -0.51 15.17 -8.58
C SER A 38 -1.82 14.50 -9.02
N LYS A 39 -2.80 14.41 -8.12
CA LYS A 39 -4.10 13.78 -8.37
C LYS A 39 -5.07 14.79 -8.97
N VAL A 40 -5.67 14.42 -10.09
CA VAL A 40 -6.70 15.19 -10.80
C VAL A 40 -7.86 14.27 -11.12
N TYR A 41 -9.08 14.71 -10.82
CA TYR A 41 -10.31 13.94 -11.07
C TYR A 41 -11.17 14.64 -12.12
N TYR A 42 -11.75 13.86 -13.02
CA TYR A 42 -12.50 14.36 -14.18
C TYR A 42 -13.88 14.93 -13.81
N SER A 43 -14.50 14.42 -12.74
CA SER A 43 -15.83 14.83 -12.32
C SER A 43 -15.89 15.10 -10.82
N VAL A 44 -16.84 15.95 -10.42
CA VAL A 44 -17.15 16.21 -9.00
C VAL A 44 -17.56 14.92 -8.31
N ALA A 45 -18.39 14.10 -8.96
CA ALA A 45 -18.82 12.81 -8.42
C ALA A 45 -17.64 11.86 -8.16
N GLU A 46 -16.65 11.81 -9.06
CA GLU A 46 -15.44 11.00 -8.83
C GLU A 46 -14.61 11.56 -7.68
N LYS A 47 -14.41 12.89 -7.62
CA LYS A 47 -13.70 13.53 -6.51
C LYS A 47 -14.38 13.23 -5.16
N GLU A 48 -15.69 13.27 -5.09
CA GLU A 48 -16.47 12.95 -3.88
C GLU A 48 -16.35 11.47 -3.48
N ARG A 49 -16.42 10.56 -4.45
CA ARG A 49 -16.16 9.12 -4.22
C ARG A 49 -14.76 8.91 -3.65
N ARG A 50 -13.75 9.54 -4.25
CA ARG A 50 -12.34 9.43 -3.84
C ARG A 50 -12.09 10.02 -2.46
N LEU A 51 -12.71 11.16 -2.15
CA LEU A 51 -12.69 11.76 -0.83
C LEU A 51 -13.31 10.84 0.23
N THR A 52 -14.40 10.15 -0.09
CA THR A 52 -15.05 9.21 0.83
C THR A 52 -14.09 8.07 1.21
N ILE A 53 -13.50 7.42 0.20
CA ILE A 53 -12.48 6.38 0.38
C ILE A 53 -11.28 6.91 1.17
N PHE A 54 -10.82 8.13 0.85
CA PHE A 54 -9.72 8.77 1.54
C PHE A 54 -9.98 8.99 3.02
N LYS A 55 -11.20 9.44 3.39
CA LYS A 55 -11.61 9.62 4.79
C LYS A 55 -11.59 8.29 5.54
N ASP A 56 -12.05 7.21 4.91
CA ASP A 56 -12.04 5.87 5.50
C ASP A 56 -10.61 5.38 5.71
N ASN A 57 -9.74 5.56 4.71
CA ASN A 57 -8.32 5.25 4.81
C ASN A 57 -7.61 6.06 5.90
N LEU A 58 -7.92 7.36 6.02
CA LEU A 58 -7.36 8.23 7.05
C LEU A 58 -7.79 7.78 8.46
N ARG A 59 -9.07 7.42 8.65
CA ARG A 59 -9.57 6.83 9.91
C ARG A 59 -8.84 5.54 10.25
N PHE A 60 -8.70 4.65 9.27
CA PHE A 60 -7.99 3.39 9.44
C PHE A 60 -6.53 3.61 9.86
N ILE A 61 -5.81 4.53 9.19
CA ILE A 61 -4.43 4.88 9.52
C ILE A 61 -4.33 5.40 10.96
N ASN A 62 -5.20 6.33 11.35
CA ASN A 62 -5.17 6.92 12.69
C ASN A 62 -5.41 5.86 13.78
N ASN A 63 -6.44 5.02 13.59
CA ASN A 63 -6.76 3.95 14.54
C ASN A 63 -5.61 2.94 14.64
N ARG A 64 -5.05 2.52 13.51
CA ARG A 64 -4.00 1.50 13.48
C ARG A 64 -2.68 2.02 14.06
N ASN A 65 -2.34 3.28 13.80
CA ASN A 65 -1.15 3.91 14.36
C ASN A 65 -1.27 4.17 15.87
N ALA A 66 -2.50 4.29 16.41
CA ALA A 66 -2.72 4.41 17.85
C ALA A 66 -2.46 3.10 18.61
N GLU A 67 -2.53 1.94 17.94
CA GLU A 67 -2.22 0.63 18.54
C GLU A 67 -0.71 0.42 18.82
N ASN A 68 0.17 1.37 18.46
CA ASN A 68 1.62 1.34 18.66
C ASN A 68 2.28 0.02 18.23
N LEU A 69 1.95 -0.41 17.02
CA LEU A 69 2.51 -1.59 16.40
C LEU A 69 3.96 -1.31 15.96
N GLY A 70 4.76 -2.36 15.75
CA GLY A 70 6.13 -2.25 15.20
C GLY A 70 6.23 -1.68 13.78
N TYR A 71 5.14 -1.13 13.23
CA TYR A 71 5.05 -0.44 11.96
C TYR A 71 4.06 0.72 12.06
N ARG A 72 4.17 1.67 11.13
CA ARG A 72 3.22 2.78 10.98
C ARG A 72 2.70 2.84 9.57
N LEU A 73 1.43 3.20 9.44
CA LEU A 73 0.78 3.49 8.17
C LEU A 73 0.85 4.99 7.86
N GLY A 74 0.79 5.32 6.58
CA GLY A 74 0.80 6.71 6.10
C GLY A 74 -0.03 6.88 4.83
N LEU A 75 -0.31 8.14 4.50
CA LEU A 75 -1.03 8.50 3.28
C LEU A 75 -0.10 8.37 2.08
N THR A 76 -0.20 7.24 1.38
CA THR A 76 0.55 6.98 0.14
C THR A 76 -0.23 7.50 -1.08
N ARG A 77 0.32 7.32 -2.29
CA ARG A 77 -0.38 7.64 -3.54
C ARG A 77 -1.67 6.84 -3.78
N PHE A 78 -1.89 5.79 -2.99
CA PHE A 78 -3.03 4.89 -3.06
C PHE A 78 -4.10 5.20 -2.01
N ALA A 79 -3.97 6.30 -1.27
CA ALA A 79 -4.89 6.65 -0.19
C ALA A 79 -6.33 6.95 -0.68
N ASP A 80 -6.55 7.15 -1.97
CA ASP A 80 -7.86 7.33 -2.60
C ASP A 80 -8.43 6.03 -3.24
N LEU A 81 -7.73 4.91 -3.07
CA LEU A 81 -8.17 3.61 -3.57
C LEU A 81 -8.71 2.75 -2.41
N SER A 82 -9.80 2.04 -2.69
CA SER A 82 -10.22 0.91 -1.86
C SER A 82 -9.25 -0.26 -2.05
N LEU A 83 -9.26 -1.23 -1.14
CA LEU A 83 -8.39 -2.41 -1.28
C LEU A 83 -8.69 -3.20 -2.56
N HIS A 84 -9.96 -3.27 -2.97
CA HIS A 84 -10.33 -3.92 -4.23
C HIS A 84 -9.72 -3.20 -5.43
N GLU A 85 -9.90 -1.88 -5.53
CA GLU A 85 -9.27 -1.09 -6.61
C GLU A 85 -7.75 -1.18 -6.56
N TYR A 86 -7.15 -1.18 -5.37
CA TYR A 86 -5.71 -1.34 -5.23
C TYR A 86 -5.22 -2.67 -5.80
N LYS A 87 -5.93 -3.78 -5.53
CA LYS A 87 -5.60 -5.11 -6.08
C LYS A 87 -5.64 -5.10 -7.60
N GLU A 88 -6.71 -4.57 -8.20
CA GLU A 88 -6.85 -4.49 -9.66
C GLU A 88 -5.74 -3.66 -10.33
N VAL A 89 -5.29 -2.59 -9.66
CA VAL A 89 -4.28 -1.67 -10.22
C VAL A 89 -2.84 -2.15 -9.99
N CYS A 90 -2.55 -2.77 -8.86
CA CYS A 90 -1.17 -3.05 -8.44
C CYS A 90 -0.75 -4.51 -8.59
N HIS A 91 -1.69 -5.44 -8.73
CA HIS A 91 -1.40 -6.88 -8.83
C HIS A 91 -1.43 -7.36 -10.29
N GLY A 92 -0.55 -6.82 -11.14
CA GLY A 92 -0.40 -7.22 -12.55
C GLY A 92 0.35 -8.53 -12.78
N ALA A 93 0.98 -9.10 -11.75
CA ALA A 93 1.75 -10.35 -11.87
C ALA A 93 0.88 -11.57 -11.55
N ASP A 94 0.63 -12.39 -12.56
CA ASP A 94 0.02 -13.71 -12.40
C ASP A 94 0.97 -14.56 -11.51
N PRO A 95 0.57 -15.01 -10.30
CA PRO A 95 1.44 -15.78 -9.41
C PRO A 95 1.76 -17.18 -9.95
N LYS A 96 1.19 -17.54 -11.10
CA LYS A 96 1.43 -18.83 -11.74
C LYS A 96 2.82 -18.82 -12.37
N PRO A 97 3.67 -19.81 -12.03
CA PRO A 97 4.92 -19.96 -12.73
C PRO A 97 4.66 -20.09 -14.23
N PRO A 98 5.50 -19.51 -15.09
CA PRO A 98 5.35 -19.67 -16.53
C PRO A 98 5.26 -21.17 -16.85
N LYS A 99 4.33 -21.54 -17.74
CA LYS A 99 4.07 -22.95 -18.16
C LYS A 99 5.33 -23.66 -18.71
N ASN A 100 6.39 -22.89 -18.99
CA ASN A 100 7.69 -23.33 -19.48
C ASN A 100 8.75 -23.37 -18.38
N HIS A 101 8.39 -23.64 -17.12
CA HIS A 101 9.37 -24.08 -16.13
C HIS A 101 9.93 -25.43 -16.58
N VAL A 102 11.01 -25.37 -17.37
CA VAL A 102 11.90 -26.51 -17.53
C VAL A 102 12.36 -26.84 -16.12
N PHE A 103 11.99 -28.02 -15.62
CA PHE A 103 12.59 -28.56 -14.41
C PHE A 103 14.09 -28.60 -14.64
N MET A 104 14.81 -27.57 -14.16
CA MET A 104 16.25 -27.57 -14.18
C MET A 104 16.69 -28.78 -13.37
N SER A 105 17.58 -29.60 -13.94
CA SER A 105 18.30 -30.60 -13.17
C SER A 105 18.90 -29.95 -11.92
N SER A 106 19.02 -30.73 -10.84
CA SER A 106 19.65 -30.26 -9.60
C SER A 106 20.97 -29.56 -9.91
N SER A 107 21.02 -28.26 -9.63
CA SER A 107 22.17 -27.40 -9.92
C SER A 107 22.89 -27.06 -8.63
N ASP A 108 24.21 -27.12 -8.67
CA ASP A 108 25.07 -26.73 -7.56
C ASP A 108 25.19 -25.20 -7.40
N ARG A 109 24.51 -24.43 -8.26
CA ARG A 109 24.57 -22.96 -8.32
C ARG A 109 24.26 -22.26 -6.99
N TYR A 110 23.43 -22.86 -6.13
CA TYR A 110 23.04 -22.31 -4.83
C TYR A 110 23.46 -23.19 -3.65
N LYS A 111 24.48 -24.04 -3.82
CA LYS A 111 25.00 -24.86 -2.71
C LYS A 111 25.71 -23.98 -1.69
N THR A 112 25.33 -24.14 -0.43
CA THR A 112 26.04 -23.58 0.73
C THR A 112 27.13 -24.54 1.18
N SER A 113 28.23 -24.03 1.73
CA SER A 113 29.30 -24.85 2.29
C SER A 113 29.17 -25.00 3.80
N ALA A 114 29.54 -26.16 4.32
CA ALA A 114 29.60 -26.37 5.77
C ALA A 114 30.72 -25.49 6.35
N GLY A 115 30.37 -24.58 7.25
CA GLY A 115 31.33 -23.64 7.87
C GLY A 115 31.22 -22.19 7.38
N ASP A 116 30.27 -21.87 6.51
CA ASP A 116 30.04 -20.48 6.08
C ASP A 116 29.67 -19.59 7.27
N VAL A 117 30.49 -18.57 7.53
CA VAL A 117 30.22 -17.54 8.53
C VAL A 117 29.50 -16.39 7.86
N LEU A 118 28.20 -16.28 8.11
CA LEU A 118 27.36 -15.25 7.51
C LEU A 118 27.33 -13.97 8.37
N PRO A 119 27.24 -12.79 7.73
CA PRO A 119 27.05 -11.54 8.46
C PRO A 119 25.70 -11.49 9.18
N LYS A 120 25.62 -10.70 10.26
CA LYS A 120 24.37 -10.52 11.03
C LYS A 120 23.28 -9.77 10.25
N SER A 121 23.66 -8.95 9.27
CA SER A 121 22.76 -8.18 8.42
C SER A 121 23.45 -7.85 7.09
N VAL A 122 22.69 -7.84 6.00
CA VAL A 122 23.17 -7.45 4.67
C VAL A 122 22.24 -6.37 4.12
N ASP A 123 22.83 -5.31 3.55
CA ASP A 123 22.11 -4.27 2.81
C ASP A 123 22.84 -4.02 1.48
N TRP A 124 22.29 -4.59 0.40
CA TRP A 124 22.87 -4.51 -0.94
C TRP A 124 22.93 -3.10 -1.53
N ARG A 125 22.23 -2.13 -0.93
CA ARG A 125 22.35 -0.72 -1.32
C ARG A 125 23.74 -0.17 -1.01
N ASN A 126 24.39 -0.66 0.05
CA ASN A 126 25.74 -0.27 0.42
C ASN A 126 26.80 -0.83 -0.54
N GLU A 127 26.46 -1.89 -1.26
CA GLU A 127 27.35 -2.57 -2.21
C GLU A 127 27.17 -2.05 -3.66
N GLY A 128 26.31 -1.05 -3.88
CA GLY A 128 26.04 -0.52 -5.22
C GLY A 128 25.35 -1.49 -6.17
N ALA A 129 24.83 -2.61 -5.66
CA ALA A 129 24.16 -3.65 -6.45
C ALA A 129 22.70 -3.32 -6.80
N MET A 130 22.17 -2.19 -6.31
CA MET A 130 20.78 -1.79 -6.45
C MET A 130 20.64 -0.58 -7.39
N THR A 131 19.66 -0.62 -8.29
CA THR A 131 19.26 0.57 -9.06
C THR A 131 18.33 1.47 -8.23
N GLU A 132 18.05 2.66 -8.75
CA GLU A 132 17.00 3.52 -8.19
C GLU A 132 15.64 2.83 -8.17
N VAL A 133 14.80 3.24 -7.22
CA VAL A 133 13.41 2.76 -7.08
C VAL A 133 12.59 3.22 -8.29
N LYS A 134 11.88 2.28 -8.91
CA LYS A 134 11.03 2.52 -10.09
C LYS A 134 9.55 2.47 -9.73
N ASP A 135 8.74 3.06 -10.60
CA ASP A 135 7.27 3.00 -10.57
C ASP A 135 6.78 2.06 -11.67
N GLN A 136 6.10 0.97 -11.31
CA GLN A 136 5.55 0.00 -12.27
C GLN A 136 4.35 0.54 -13.05
N GLY A 137 3.72 1.61 -12.58
CA GLY A 137 2.53 2.18 -13.22
C GLY A 137 1.34 1.22 -13.20
N HIS A 138 0.62 1.18 -14.32
CA HIS A 138 -0.65 0.46 -14.51
C HIS A 138 -0.47 -0.72 -15.49
N CYS A 139 0.49 -1.60 -15.19
CA CYS A 139 0.92 -2.69 -16.07
C CYS A 139 0.44 -4.05 -15.55
#